data_AF-A0AAV5YZF6-F1
#
_entry.id   AF-A0AAV5YZF6-F1
#
_cell.length_a   1.000
_cell.length_b   1.000
_cell.length_c   1.000
_cell.angle_alpha   90.00
_cell.angle_beta   90.00
_cell.angle_gamma   90.00
#
_symmetry.space_group_name_H-M   'P 1'
#
loop_
_entity.id
_entity.type
_entity.pdbx_description
1 polymer ?
#
loop_
_entity_poly.entity_id
_entity_poly.type
_entity_poly.pdbx_seq_one_letter_code
_entity_poly.pdbx_strand_id
1 'polypeptide(L)'
;MSDDLMTKVQDLIENMINPAVAGHGGFVQLVDVKDNKVYLQMGGGCQGCGAADVTLKQGIERLIKEELPEIEEVLDTTDHASGDNPYYQPSK
;
A
#
# COMPACT_ATOMS: atom_id res chain seq x y z
N MET A 1 19.50 -6.68 11.60
CA MET A 1 19.41 -6.71 10.13
C MET A 1 17.93 -6.57 9.78
N SER A 2 17.40 -5.36 9.87
CA SER A 2 15.99 -5.04 9.60
C SER A 2 15.88 -3.95 8.53
N ASP A 3 16.92 -3.14 8.34
CA ASP A 3 17.08 -2.18 7.24
C ASP A 3 16.99 -2.78 5.84
N ASP A 4 17.38 -4.05 5.66
CA ASP A 4 17.43 -4.67 4.33
C ASP A 4 16.04 -4.80 3.71
N LEU A 5 15.05 -5.19 4.53
CA LEU A 5 13.66 -5.34 4.08
C LEU A 5 13.00 -3.99 3.82
N MET A 6 13.20 -3.03 4.72
CA MET A 6 12.71 -1.66 4.53
C MET A 6 13.26 -1.06 3.23
N THR A 7 14.56 -1.22 2.98
CA THR A 7 15.21 -0.72 1.75
C THR A 7 14.62 -1.38 0.51
N LYS A 8 14.48 -2.72 0.50
CA LYS A 8 13.86 -3.46 -0.61
C LYS A 8 12.43 -3.02 -0.90
N VAL A 9 11.62 -2.88 0.15
CA VAL A 9 10.23 -2.40 0.02
C VAL A 9 10.22 -0.98 -0.53
N GLN A 10 11.11 -0.11 -0.05
CA GLN A 10 11.21 1.27 -0.51
C GLN A 10 11.61 1.35 -1.99
N ASP A 11 12.63 0.62 -2.40
CA ASP A 11 13.05 0.52 -3.81
C ASP A 11 11.91 0.01 -4.71
N LEU A 12 11.17 -1.01 -4.26
CA LEU A 12 10.00 -1.51 -4.97
C LEU A 12 8.93 -0.41 -5.11
N ILE A 13 8.68 0.33 -4.03
CA ILE A 13 7.68 1.39 -4.04
C ILE A 13 8.06 2.48 -5.03
N GLU A 14 9.31 2.93 -5.02
CA GLU A 14 9.75 4.03 -5.89
C GLU A 14 9.85 3.61 -7.37
N ASN A 15 10.35 2.40 -7.65
CA ASN A 15 10.62 1.97 -9.02
C ASN A 15 9.45 1.28 -9.71
N MET A 16 8.54 0.64 -8.97
CA MET A 16 7.43 -0.14 -9.54
C MET A 16 6.06 0.41 -9.15
N ILE A 17 5.82 0.69 -7.87
CA ILE A 17 4.49 1.08 -7.40
C ILE A 17 4.18 2.54 -7.75
N ASN A 18 5.03 3.48 -7.38
CA ASN A 18 4.85 4.91 -7.65
C ASN A 18 4.62 5.23 -9.13
N PRO A 19 5.35 4.68 -10.10
CA PRO A 19 5.02 4.93 -11.52
C PRO A 19 3.65 4.37 -11.91
N ALA A 20 3.22 3.22 -11.37
CA ALA A 20 1.89 2.67 -11.63
C ALA A 20 0.76 3.50 -10.99
N VAL A 21 0.98 4.02 -9.79
CA VAL A 21 0.01 4.85 -9.07
C VAL A 21 -0.01 6.30 -9.58
N ALA A 22 1.13 6.82 -10.04
CA ALA A 22 1.24 8.13 -10.66
C ALA A 22 0.40 8.24 -11.94
N GLY A 23 0.24 7.14 -12.68
CA GLY A 23 -0.70 7.06 -13.81
C GLY A 23 -2.16 7.32 -13.42
N HIS A 24 -2.51 7.11 -12.14
CA HIS A 24 -3.81 7.40 -11.55
C HIS A 24 -3.84 8.72 -10.75
N GLY A 25 -2.74 9.50 -10.80
CA GLY A 25 -2.58 10.77 -10.10
C GLY A 25 -2.27 10.65 -8.60
N GLY A 26 -1.95 9.46 -8.11
CA GLY A 26 -1.56 9.21 -6.72
C GLY A 26 -0.09 8.83 -6.56
N PHE A 27 0.30 8.56 -5.33
CA PHE A 27 1.60 8.07 -4.91
C PHE A 27 1.44 7.21 -3.66
N VAL A 28 2.46 6.42 -3.37
CA VAL A 28 2.54 5.56 -2.19
C VAL A 28 3.85 5.84 -1.48
N GLN A 29 3.79 5.90 -0.16
CA GLN A 29 4.96 6.11 0.67
C GLN A 29 5.06 5.00 1.71
N LEU A 30 6.28 4.48 1.89
CA LEU A 30 6.59 3.56 2.97
C LEU A 30 6.59 4.33 4.29
N VAL A 31 5.80 3.87 5.26
CA VAL A 31 5.78 4.42 6.62
C VAL A 31 6.70 3.62 7.52
N ASP A 32 6.51 2.29 7.54
CA ASP A 32 7.30 1.41 8.40
C ASP A 32 7.22 -0.05 7.92
N VAL A 33 8.14 -0.88 8.38
CA VAL A 33 8.09 -2.33 8.20
C VAL A 33 8.34 -3.02 9.53
N LYS A 34 7.34 -3.72 10.05
CA LYS A 34 7.40 -4.35 11.36
C LYS A 34 6.68 -5.69 11.37
N ASP A 35 7.28 -6.70 11.98
CA ASP A 35 6.69 -8.04 12.11
C ASP A 35 6.25 -8.63 10.74
N ASN A 36 7.08 -8.46 9.70
CA ASN A 36 6.76 -8.83 8.31
C ASN A 36 5.52 -8.14 7.74
N LYS A 37 5.09 -7.03 8.35
CA LYS A 37 4.00 -6.18 7.87
C LYS A 37 4.55 -4.89 7.34
N VAL A 38 4.08 -4.51 6.16
CA VAL A 38 4.43 -3.24 5.53
C VAL A 38 3.33 -2.23 5.84
N TYR A 39 3.71 -1.11 6.43
CA TYR A 39 2.83 0.03 6.66
C TYR A 39 3.07 1.05 5.56
N LEU A 40 2.03 1.29 4.76
CA LEU A 40 2.05 2.22 3.65
C LEU A 40 1.13 3.40 3.95
N GLN A 41 1.43 4.51 3.32
CA GLN A 41 0.54 5.66 3.25
C GLN A 41 0.33 5.99 1.78
N MET A 42 -0.92 5.90 1.33
CA MET A 42 -1.28 6.31 -0.02
C MET A 42 -1.66 7.80 -0.01
N GLY A 43 -1.30 8.52 -1.06
CA GLY A 43 -1.56 9.95 -1.16
C GLY A 43 -1.81 10.36 -2.59
N GLY A 44 -2.56 11.45 -2.78
CA GLY A 44 -2.97 11.85 -4.13
C GLY A 44 -3.92 10.84 -4.78
N GLY A 45 -4.28 11.11 -6.03
CA GLY A 45 -5.32 10.38 -6.75
C GLY A 45 -6.68 11.04 -6.59
N CYS A 46 -7.61 10.62 -7.45
CA CYS A 46 -8.96 11.16 -7.52
C CYS A 46 -9.69 10.92 -6.18
N GLN A 47 -9.84 11.98 -5.36
CA GLN A 47 -10.45 12.00 -4.02
C GLN A 47 -11.97 11.69 -4.02
N GLY A 48 -12.44 10.68 -4.76
CA GLY A 48 -13.88 10.50 -4.94
C GLY A 48 -14.38 9.21 -5.58
N CYS A 49 -13.53 8.20 -5.84
CA CYS A 49 -13.97 6.94 -6.43
C CYS A 49 -13.45 5.73 -5.64
N GLY A 50 -14.12 5.37 -4.53
CA GLY A 50 -13.70 4.27 -3.64
C GLY A 50 -13.53 2.89 -4.30
N ALA A 51 -13.95 2.69 -5.55
CA ALA A 51 -13.66 1.48 -6.34
C ALA A 51 -12.21 1.44 -6.88
N ALA A 52 -11.60 2.59 -7.14
CA ALA A 52 -10.21 2.67 -7.60
C ALA A 52 -9.23 2.33 -6.47
N ASP A 53 -9.52 2.78 -5.25
CA ASP A 53 -8.70 2.52 -4.05
C ASP A 53 -8.53 1.02 -3.75
N VAL A 54 -9.61 0.24 -3.81
CA VAL A 54 -9.57 -1.20 -3.51
C VAL A 54 -8.72 -1.95 -4.54
N THR A 55 -8.89 -1.62 -5.82
CA THR A 55 -8.16 -2.28 -6.91
C THR A 55 -6.66 -1.95 -6.85
N LEU A 56 -6.34 -0.68 -6.55
CA LEU A 56 -4.98 -0.21 -6.44
C LEU A 56 -4.25 -0.85 -5.25
N LYS A 57 -4.89 -0.86 -4.06
CA LYS A 57 -4.35 -1.52 -2.87
C LYS A 57 -4.09 -3.00 -3.11
N GLN A 58 -5.02 -3.71 -3.76
CA GLN A 58 -4.84 -5.13 -4.10
C GLN A 58 -3.68 -5.35 -5.07
N GLY A 59 -3.48 -4.46 -6.04
CA GLY A 59 -2.33 -4.52 -6.96
C GLY A 59 -1.00 -4.32 -6.23
N ILE A 60 -0.94 -3.34 -5.33
CA ILE A 60 0.25 -3.05 -4.51
C ILE A 60 0.59 -4.22 -3.59
N GLU A 61 -0.40 -4.76 -2.88
CA GLU A 61 -0.18 -5.90 -1.99
C GLU A 61 0.33 -7.12 -2.75
N ARG A 62 -0.24 -7.41 -3.93
CA ARG A 62 0.25 -8.50 -4.78
C ARG A 62 1.70 -8.29 -5.19
N LEU A 63 2.05 -7.13 -5.72
CA LEU A 63 3.40 -6.82 -6.17
C LEU A 63 4.42 -6.98 -5.03
N ILE A 64 4.10 -6.46 -3.84
CA ILE A 64 4.96 -6.60 -2.66
C ILE A 64 5.13 -8.08 -2.30
N LYS A 65 4.05 -8.87 -2.27
CA LYS A 65 4.14 -10.29 -1.93
C LYS A 65 4.83 -11.14 -3.00
N GLU A 66 4.74 -10.76 -4.27
CA GLU A 66 5.42 -11.45 -5.37
C GLU A 66 6.94 -11.24 -5.31
N GLU A 67 7.38 -10.00 -5.05
CA GLU A 67 8.81 -9.65 -4.98
C GLU A 67 9.42 -9.97 -3.61
N LEU A 68 8.62 -9.83 -2.54
CA LEU A 68 9.01 -10.06 -1.15
C LEU A 68 8.02 -11.03 -0.49
N PRO A 69 8.17 -12.34 -0.74
CA PRO A 69 7.29 -13.37 -0.17
C PRO A 69 7.42 -13.50 1.36
N GLU A 70 8.40 -12.83 1.97
CA GLU A 70 8.53 -12.72 3.42
C GLU A 70 7.50 -11.77 4.05
N ILE A 71 6.88 -10.87 3.27
CA ILE A 71 5.82 -9.99 3.75
C ILE A 71 4.51 -10.76 3.91
N GLU A 72 3.97 -10.78 5.13
CA GLU A 72 2.70 -11.44 5.44
C GLU A 72 1.51 -10.53 5.12
N GLU A 73 1.63 -9.24 5.45
CA GLU A 73 0.51 -8.29 5.40
C GLU A 73 0.95 -6.90 4.95
N VAL A 74 0.09 -6.23 4.17
CA VAL A 74 0.29 -4.84 3.75
C VAL A 74 -0.86 -4.00 4.30
N LEU A 75 -0.52 -3.10 5.20
CA LEU A 75 -1.44 -2.24 5.92
C LEU A 75 -1.38 -0.84 5.34
N ASP A 76 -2.55 -0.32 4.98
CA ASP A 76 -2.69 1.08 4.60
C ASP A 76 -3.03 1.89 5.85
N THR A 77 -2.21 2.90 6.15
CA THR A 77 -2.33 3.75 7.34
C THR A 77 -3.11 5.03 7.06
N THR A 78 -3.50 5.27 5.82
CA THR A 78 -4.26 6.44 5.44
C THR A 78 -5.71 6.34 5.91
N ASP A 79 -6.23 7.45 6.44
CA ASP A 79 -7.66 7.58 6.76
C ASP A 79 -8.45 7.85 5.46
N HIS A 80 -8.77 6.79 4.74
CA HIS A 80 -9.70 6.85 3.60
C HIS A 80 -11.17 6.96 4.06
N ALA A 81 -11.41 7.02 5.36
CA ALA A 81 -12.72 6.94 6.01
C ALA A 81 -13.46 8.28 6.10
N SER A 82 -12.82 9.39 5.72
CA SER A 82 -13.48 10.70 5.66
C SER A 82 -14.37 10.84 4.41
N GLY A 83 -15.31 9.91 4.22
CA GLY A 83 -16.25 9.87 3.10
C GLY A 83 -17.02 8.55 2.96
N ASP A 84 -17.70 8.10 4.02
CA ASP A 84 -18.79 7.10 4.02
C ASP A 84 -18.57 5.84 3.14
N ASN A 85 -17.85 4.82 3.64
CA ASN A 85 -18.28 3.40 3.59
C ASN A 85 -17.25 2.44 4.22
N PRO A 86 -17.64 1.64 5.24
CA PRO A 86 -16.73 0.81 6.02
C PRO A 86 -16.61 -0.61 5.43
N TYR A 87 -15.56 -0.88 4.69
CA TYR A 87 -15.17 -2.27 4.39
C TYR A 87 -13.81 -2.60 4.99
N TYR A 88 -13.79 -2.64 6.32
CA TYR A 88 -12.90 -3.49 7.08
C TYR A 88 -13.67 -4.06 8.28
N GLN A 89 -14.45 -5.12 8.04
CA GLN A 89 -14.88 -6.00 9.12
C GLN A 89 -13.86 -7.13 9.21
N PRO A 90 -12.97 -7.17 10.21
CA PRO A 90 -12.27 -8.40 10.52
C PRO A 90 -13.33 -9.39 11.04
N SER A 91 -13.75 -10.32 10.20
CA SER A 91 -14.62 -11.42 10.61
C SER A 91 -13.79 -12.42 11.41
N LYS A 92 -13.93 -12.30 12.73
CA LYS A 92 -13.88 -13.30 13.81
C LYS A 92 -13.17 -14.63 13.59
#